data_AF-A0AAJ6P9V7-F1
#
_entry.id   AF-A0AAJ6P9V7-F1
#
_cell.length_a   1.000
_cell.length_b   1.000
_cell.length_c   1.000
_cell.angle_alpha   90.00
_cell.angle_beta   90.00
_cell.angle_gamma   90.00
#
_symmetry.space_group_name_H-M   'P 1'
#
loop_
_entity.id
_entity.type
_entity.pdbx_description
1 polymer ?
#
loop_
_entity_poly.entity_id
_entity_poly.type
_entity_poly.pdbx_seq_one_letter_code
_entity_poly.pdbx_strand_id
1 'polypeptide(L)'
;MRIVKFKINVSLAEFTNTFLSFGIILIVALLAAELSPNLNLHRAIYSFWASSLLLIPAIYLYISLGKLAKSNNYWLLLWSFSFVAYLVHLFYEVFVISGNVKETFVAGGTAIATGKLILGLWWGIDVALAWFTDSSAKWIQIERIGINICVGLSFLVILIFQEGLARSLGVILAIAIVVALLVRSQDPLNNQNIADLPPGSFGLPFLGETISLAWDNHKFYRDRLQKYGSVFKTHLFGKPVIAFIGPEAFTFFLDQKYFTREQANPQPIQELLDWESLPLLDGEKHRDRKNLILQAFTPQAFDKYIPLIEEVATYYLKQWEQLGSFAWIPEYRKLSASLTNALFTGGVPGPTSEAVGEIIETFVKGFTSVPVNLRWNGYGKALQSRDKLLALIDKAIAQHRQQPQQDMLGILLQTRREDGSSLTDEQLRREVLHLFFAAYGGIYISLTFLSMTLAQHPEMMMLAREEVNAQVPDGSLNMERLQNLVYLKKLAYEIRRFYPINAATFFAKVKQECEFQNYRIPKDWGAVGGIHTTMHLPQVFPEPEQFKPCRFAPEKFAALPQNSYVPHGGGAPDSHRCPGEDLITVLIKVIAVHLLRKYNWELPPQNLELNCNLFPIPQDGLKVNFGLNK
;
A
#
# COMPACT_ATOMS: atom_id res chain seq x y z
N MET A 1 -33.71 -31.87 10.82
CA MET A 1 -32.95 -30.92 11.66
C MET A 1 -31.68 -30.52 10.91
N ARG A 2 -31.70 -29.41 10.15
CA ARG A 2 -30.48 -28.94 9.47
C ARG A 2 -29.57 -28.34 10.54
N ILE A 3 -28.38 -28.89 10.71
CA ILE A 3 -27.34 -28.36 11.59
C ILE A 3 -27.04 -26.93 11.09
N VAL A 4 -27.35 -25.93 11.92
CA VAL A 4 -27.00 -24.54 11.69
C VAL A 4 -25.47 -24.46 11.67
N LYS A 5 -24.88 -24.29 10.49
CA LYS A 5 -23.46 -23.97 10.38
C LYS A 5 -23.26 -22.57 10.97
N PHE A 6 -22.68 -22.48 12.15
CA PHE A 6 -22.23 -21.23 12.75
C PHE A 6 -21.22 -20.58 11.80
N LYS A 7 -21.59 -19.45 11.20
CA LYS A 7 -20.79 -18.77 10.17
C LYS A 7 -20.33 -17.40 10.67
N ILE A 8 -19.77 -17.34 11.88
CA ILE A 8 -19.09 -16.14 12.39
C ILE A 8 -17.60 -16.35 12.21
N ASN A 9 -17.01 -15.52 11.35
CA ASN A 9 -15.60 -15.59 10.98
C ASN A 9 -14.81 -14.49 11.70
N VAL A 10 -14.88 -14.47 13.04
CA VAL A 10 -14.08 -13.57 13.88
C VAL A 10 -12.68 -14.15 13.99
N SER A 11 -11.68 -13.41 13.55
CA SER A 11 -10.28 -13.81 13.71
C SER A 11 -9.84 -13.70 15.18
N LEU A 12 -8.86 -14.51 15.58
CA LEU A 12 -8.27 -14.44 16.91
C LEU A 12 -7.74 -13.03 17.23
N ALA A 13 -7.16 -12.35 16.23
CA ALA A 13 -6.66 -10.98 16.39
C ALA A 13 -7.80 -9.98 16.67
N GLU A 14 -8.88 -10.01 15.88
CA GLU A 14 -10.05 -9.13 16.09
C GLU A 14 -10.66 -9.34 17.48
N PHE A 15 -10.80 -10.61 17.90
CA PHE A 15 -11.29 -10.95 19.23
C PHE A 15 -10.32 -10.43 20.31
N THR A 16 -9.03 -10.74 20.21
CA THR A 16 -8.02 -10.39 21.23
C THR A 16 -7.91 -8.88 21.39
N ASN A 17 -7.85 -8.13 20.30
CA ASN A 17 -7.75 -6.67 20.33
C ASN A 17 -8.97 -6.04 21.03
N THR A 18 -10.17 -6.54 20.74
CA THR A 18 -11.39 -5.98 21.33
C THR A 18 -11.56 -6.43 22.79
N PHE A 19 -11.27 -7.70 23.09
CA PHE A 19 -11.34 -8.28 24.43
C PHE A 19 -10.35 -7.61 25.38
N LEU A 20 -9.11 -7.37 24.95
CA LEU A 20 -8.09 -6.69 25.77
C LEU A 20 -8.51 -5.25 26.08
N SER A 21 -9.06 -4.53 25.09
CA SER A 21 -9.60 -3.18 25.29
C SER A 21 -10.74 -3.18 26.33
N PHE A 22 -11.71 -4.09 26.17
CA PHE A 22 -12.78 -4.28 27.15
C PHE A 22 -12.24 -4.60 28.56
N GLY A 23 -11.32 -5.56 28.66
CA GLY A 23 -10.74 -6.01 29.92
C GLY A 23 -10.02 -4.88 30.65
N ILE A 24 -9.17 -4.13 29.95
CA ILE A 24 -8.46 -2.97 30.52
C ILE A 24 -9.45 -1.91 31.00
N ILE A 25 -10.41 -1.52 30.16
CA ILE A 25 -11.39 -0.48 30.49
C ILE A 25 -12.20 -0.88 31.73
N LEU A 26 -12.67 -2.13 31.80
CA LEU A 26 -13.47 -2.61 32.93
C LEU A 26 -12.64 -2.74 34.22
N ILE A 27 -11.40 -3.24 34.13
CA ILE A 27 -10.49 -3.33 35.29
C ILE A 27 -10.19 -1.94 35.84
N VAL A 28 -9.82 -0.99 34.98
CA VAL A 28 -9.55 0.40 35.39
C VAL A 28 -10.79 1.02 36.03
N ALA A 29 -11.97 0.81 35.47
CA ALA A 29 -13.23 1.28 36.03
C ALA A 29 -13.50 0.73 37.44
N LEU A 30 -13.30 -0.58 37.65
CA LEU A 30 -13.54 -1.19 38.96
C LEU A 30 -12.48 -0.81 40.00
N LEU A 31 -11.21 -0.67 39.61
CA LEU A 31 -10.12 -0.24 40.49
C LEU A 31 -10.22 1.24 40.86
N ALA A 32 -10.62 2.11 39.93
CA ALA A 32 -10.83 3.52 40.21
C ALA A 32 -11.89 3.74 41.30
N ALA A 33 -12.89 2.84 41.38
CA ALA A 33 -13.93 2.91 42.41
C ALA A 33 -13.39 2.68 43.84
N GLU A 34 -12.25 2.00 44.00
CA GLU A 34 -11.59 1.80 45.31
C GLU A 34 -11.07 3.11 45.90
N LEU A 35 -10.81 4.11 45.05
CA LEU A 35 -10.37 5.43 45.49
C LEU A 35 -11.54 6.34 45.92
N SER A 36 -12.78 5.85 45.81
CA SER A 36 -13.98 6.64 46.03
C SER A 36 -14.62 6.37 47.40
N PRO A 37 -15.25 7.37 48.03
CA PRO A 37 -15.83 7.22 49.37
C PRO A 37 -17.02 6.26 49.44
N ASN A 38 -17.69 6.00 48.31
CA ASN A 38 -18.75 4.99 48.21
C ASN A 38 -18.42 4.00 47.11
N LEU A 39 -17.76 2.90 47.50
CA LEU A 39 -17.23 1.88 46.59
C LEU A 39 -18.30 1.32 45.65
N ASN A 40 -19.43 0.85 46.18
CA ASN A 40 -20.45 0.17 45.38
C ASN A 40 -21.15 1.13 44.42
N LEU A 41 -21.40 2.37 44.85
CA LEU A 41 -21.95 3.41 43.97
C LEU A 41 -20.99 3.73 42.82
N HIS A 42 -19.70 3.90 43.09
CA HIS A 42 -18.73 4.23 42.05
C HIS A 42 -18.41 3.03 41.14
N ARG A 43 -18.49 1.80 41.63
CA ARG A 43 -18.45 0.59 40.78
C ARG A 43 -19.62 0.57 39.80
N ALA A 44 -20.84 0.92 40.24
CA ALA A 44 -21.98 1.05 39.34
C ALA A 44 -21.78 2.18 38.31
N ILE A 45 -21.30 3.36 38.73
CA ILE A 45 -21.08 4.52 37.84
C ILE A 45 -19.98 4.22 36.81
N TYR A 46 -18.81 3.74 37.25
CA TYR A 46 -17.66 3.54 36.37
C TYR A 46 -17.85 2.36 35.41
N SER A 47 -18.57 1.30 35.81
CA SER A 47 -18.95 0.23 34.86
C SER A 47 -19.95 0.71 33.79
N PHE A 48 -20.83 1.67 34.11
CA PHE A 48 -21.67 2.34 33.11
C PHE A 48 -20.84 3.18 32.13
N TRP A 49 -19.83 3.90 32.62
CA TRP A 49 -18.89 4.64 31.76
C TRP A 49 -18.04 3.70 30.89
N ALA A 50 -17.60 2.55 31.44
CA ALA A 50 -16.90 1.51 30.68
C ALA A 50 -17.77 0.97 29.53
N SER A 51 -19.05 0.69 29.80
CA SER A 51 -20.01 0.30 28.76
C SER A 51 -20.16 1.40 27.70
N SER A 52 -20.22 2.67 28.13
CA SER A 52 -20.35 3.83 27.23
C SER A 52 -19.13 3.99 26.30
N LEU A 53 -17.92 3.81 26.82
CA LEU A 53 -16.67 3.89 26.04
C LEU A 53 -16.60 2.86 24.91
N LEU A 54 -17.18 1.67 25.12
CA LEU A 54 -17.28 0.61 24.11
C LEU A 54 -18.50 0.81 23.19
N LEU A 55 -19.58 1.39 23.73
CA LEU A 55 -20.81 1.66 23.00
C LEU A 55 -20.62 2.70 21.91
N ILE A 56 -19.88 3.78 22.20
CA ILE A 56 -19.63 4.88 21.25
C ILE A 56 -19.10 4.37 19.91
N PRO A 57 -17.97 3.62 19.86
CA PRO A 57 -17.48 3.08 18.60
C PRO A 57 -18.42 2.01 18.01
N ALA A 58 -19.16 1.24 18.83
CA ALA A 58 -20.15 0.29 18.33
C ALA A 58 -21.31 0.98 17.58
N ILE A 59 -21.93 2.00 18.16
CA ILE A 59 -23.02 2.77 17.53
C ILE A 59 -22.50 3.50 16.29
N TYR A 60 -21.30 4.08 16.37
CA TYR A 60 -20.64 4.70 15.23
C TYR A 60 -20.47 3.72 14.06
N LEU A 61 -19.91 2.54 14.32
CA LEU A 61 -19.74 1.46 13.36
C LEU A 61 -21.08 1.03 12.74
N TYR A 62 -22.10 0.84 13.58
CA TYR A 62 -23.42 0.43 13.14
C TYR A 62 -24.05 1.42 12.15
N ILE A 63 -24.01 2.71 12.51
CA ILE A 63 -24.61 3.77 11.71
C ILE A 63 -23.81 3.98 10.43
N SER A 64 -22.48 4.14 10.52
CA SER A 64 -21.61 4.46 9.39
C SER A 64 -21.54 3.35 8.36
N LEU A 65 -21.52 2.08 8.78
CA LEU A 65 -21.44 0.93 7.87
C LEU A 65 -22.80 0.51 7.29
N GLY A 66 -23.92 0.86 7.92
CA GLY A 66 -25.26 0.50 7.47
C GLY A 66 -25.44 -0.99 7.18
N LYS A 67 -25.70 -1.35 5.92
CA LYS A 67 -25.87 -2.77 5.52
C LYS A 67 -24.61 -3.61 5.74
N LEU A 68 -23.43 -2.98 5.78
CA LEU A 68 -22.13 -3.62 5.97
C LEU A 68 -21.77 -3.86 7.44
N ALA A 69 -22.51 -3.28 8.40
CA ALA A 69 -22.27 -3.53 9.82
C ALA A 69 -22.31 -5.04 10.15
N LYS A 70 -23.15 -5.80 9.40
CA LYS A 70 -23.33 -7.25 9.55
C LYS A 70 -22.09 -8.08 9.23
N SER A 71 -21.22 -7.61 8.33
CA SER A 71 -19.99 -8.29 7.96
C SER A 71 -18.77 -7.75 8.70
N ASN A 72 -18.97 -6.80 9.63
CA ASN A 72 -17.91 -6.20 10.42
C ASN A 72 -17.84 -6.84 11.81
N ASN A 73 -16.77 -7.60 12.05
CA ASN A 73 -16.53 -8.30 13.31
C ASN A 73 -16.32 -7.33 14.49
N TYR A 74 -15.72 -6.16 14.26
CA TYR A 74 -15.47 -5.18 15.32
C TYR A 74 -16.75 -4.56 15.87
N TRP A 75 -17.74 -4.26 15.00
CA TRP A 75 -19.05 -3.82 15.46
C TRP A 75 -19.67 -4.83 16.42
N LEU A 76 -19.72 -6.11 16.01
CA LEU A 76 -20.30 -7.19 16.80
C LEU A 76 -19.60 -7.34 18.16
N LEU A 77 -18.27 -7.35 18.16
CA LEU A 77 -17.47 -7.51 19.38
C LEU A 77 -17.65 -6.32 20.34
N LEU A 78 -17.55 -5.08 19.83
CA LEU A 78 -17.72 -3.88 20.66
C LEU A 78 -19.14 -3.78 21.23
N TRP A 79 -20.15 -4.10 20.42
CA TRP A 79 -21.55 -4.16 20.85
C TRP A 79 -21.75 -5.18 21.97
N SER A 80 -21.16 -6.38 21.82
CA SER A 80 -21.27 -7.46 22.81
C SER A 80 -20.53 -7.13 24.11
N PHE A 81 -19.30 -6.60 24.03
CA PHE A 81 -18.53 -6.27 25.24
C PHE A 81 -19.08 -5.02 25.95
N SER A 82 -19.66 -4.08 25.23
CA SER A 82 -20.41 -2.96 25.82
C SER A 82 -21.62 -3.47 26.63
N PHE A 83 -22.35 -4.46 26.10
CA PHE A 83 -23.44 -5.13 26.82
C PHE A 83 -22.94 -5.86 28.07
N VAL A 84 -21.82 -6.59 28.00
CA VAL A 84 -21.24 -7.26 29.18
C VAL A 84 -20.88 -6.24 30.27
N ALA A 85 -20.25 -5.11 29.92
CA ALA A 85 -19.98 -4.03 30.87
C ALA A 85 -21.27 -3.43 31.46
N TYR A 86 -22.34 -3.34 30.67
CA TYR A 86 -23.66 -2.90 31.14
C TYR A 86 -24.30 -3.89 32.13
N LEU A 87 -24.12 -5.20 31.93
CA LEU A 87 -24.57 -6.21 32.90
C LEU A 87 -23.84 -6.09 34.24
N VAL A 88 -22.55 -5.74 34.23
CA VAL A 88 -21.81 -5.43 35.46
C VAL A 88 -22.41 -4.21 36.18
N HIS A 89 -22.75 -3.17 35.43
CA HIS A 89 -23.46 -2.00 35.96
C HIS A 89 -24.80 -2.38 36.60
N LEU A 90 -25.64 -3.15 35.88
CA LEU A 90 -26.92 -3.62 36.39
C LEU A 90 -26.77 -4.49 37.63
N PHE A 91 -25.73 -5.34 37.68
CA PHE A 91 -25.46 -6.17 38.86
C PHE A 91 -25.23 -5.32 40.12
N TYR A 92 -24.36 -4.30 40.03
CA TYR A 92 -24.10 -3.42 41.16
C TYR A 92 -25.34 -2.61 41.54
N GLU A 93 -26.08 -2.09 40.58
CA GLU A 93 -27.27 -1.28 40.86
C GLU A 93 -28.39 -2.10 41.52
N VAL A 94 -28.68 -3.29 40.98
CA VAL A 94 -29.83 -4.11 41.40
C VAL A 94 -29.53 -4.92 42.65
N PHE A 95 -28.41 -5.62 42.68
CA PHE A 95 -28.14 -6.62 43.73
C PHE A 95 -27.23 -6.09 44.84
N VAL A 96 -26.39 -5.10 44.57
CA VAL A 96 -25.44 -4.58 45.57
C VAL A 96 -25.94 -3.31 46.23
N ILE A 97 -26.42 -2.34 45.45
CA ILE A 97 -26.93 -1.06 45.97
C ILE A 97 -28.37 -1.21 46.44
N SER A 98 -29.23 -1.79 45.59
CA SER A 98 -30.66 -1.96 45.92
C SER A 98 -30.96 -3.27 46.65
N GLY A 99 -30.01 -4.19 46.79
CA GLY A 99 -30.19 -5.49 47.45
C GLY A 99 -30.97 -6.53 46.63
N ASN A 100 -32.07 -6.16 46.00
CA ASN A 100 -32.82 -7.02 45.09
C ASN A 100 -33.65 -6.21 44.07
N VAL A 101 -34.19 -6.92 43.07
CA VAL A 101 -35.02 -6.33 42.02
C VAL A 101 -36.19 -5.52 42.60
N LYS A 102 -36.92 -6.04 43.59
CA LYS A 102 -38.09 -5.37 44.16
C LYS A 102 -37.72 -4.03 44.80
N GLU A 103 -36.62 -4.00 45.52
CA GLU A 103 -36.09 -2.78 46.16
C GLU A 103 -35.56 -1.77 45.14
N THR A 104 -35.04 -2.21 43.98
CA THR A 104 -34.70 -1.29 42.87
C THR A 104 -35.92 -0.49 42.39
N PHE A 105 -37.11 -1.11 42.31
CA PHE A 105 -38.34 -0.41 41.93
C PHE A 105 -38.77 0.63 42.97
N VAL A 106 -38.55 0.33 44.25
CA VAL A 106 -38.86 1.24 45.36
C VAL A 106 -37.90 2.43 45.39
N ALA A 107 -36.60 2.19 45.16
CA ALA A 107 -35.56 3.21 45.23
C ALA A 107 -35.46 4.10 43.98
N GLY A 108 -35.57 3.52 42.78
CA GLY A 108 -35.36 4.22 41.51
C GLY A 108 -36.64 4.73 40.83
N GLY A 109 -37.81 4.38 41.36
CA GLY A 109 -39.10 4.65 40.74
C GLY A 109 -39.43 3.66 39.62
N THR A 110 -40.70 3.26 39.54
CA THR A 110 -41.17 2.16 38.68
C THR A 110 -40.78 2.33 37.22
N ALA A 111 -40.87 3.54 36.68
CA ALA A 111 -40.58 3.80 35.27
C ALA A 111 -39.10 3.59 34.91
N ILE A 112 -38.17 4.07 35.75
CA ILE A 112 -36.73 4.00 35.48
C ILE A 112 -36.22 2.57 35.66
N ALA A 113 -36.62 1.90 36.74
CA ALA A 113 -36.26 0.50 36.98
C ALA A 113 -36.79 -0.43 35.88
N THR A 114 -38.05 -0.23 35.44
CA THR A 114 -38.63 -0.97 34.32
C THR A 114 -37.82 -0.74 33.03
N GLY A 115 -37.49 0.52 32.71
CA GLY A 115 -36.74 0.86 31.51
C GLY A 115 -35.36 0.19 31.44
N LYS A 116 -34.60 0.20 32.54
CA LYS A 116 -33.26 -0.41 32.61
C LYS A 116 -33.30 -1.93 32.41
N LEU A 117 -34.24 -2.61 33.06
CA LEU A 117 -34.37 -4.07 32.96
C LEU A 117 -34.85 -4.51 31.57
N ILE A 118 -35.83 -3.80 31.00
CA ILE A 118 -36.30 -4.07 29.62
C ILE A 118 -35.17 -3.83 28.62
N LEU A 119 -34.42 -2.73 28.77
CA LEU A 119 -33.29 -2.43 27.89
C LEU A 119 -32.22 -3.53 27.96
N GLY A 120 -31.87 -4.00 29.16
CA GLY A 120 -30.92 -5.09 29.34
C GLY A 120 -31.37 -6.41 28.71
N LEU A 121 -32.65 -6.78 28.88
CA LEU A 121 -33.21 -7.99 28.28
C LEU A 121 -33.25 -7.90 26.75
N TRP A 122 -33.73 -6.78 26.21
CA TRP A 122 -33.82 -6.58 24.76
C TRP A 122 -32.41 -6.53 24.11
N TRP A 123 -31.46 -5.85 24.74
CA TRP A 123 -30.07 -5.85 24.28
C TRP A 123 -29.45 -7.26 24.31
N GLY A 124 -29.71 -8.04 25.35
CA GLY A 124 -29.26 -9.43 25.43
C GLY A 124 -29.83 -10.32 24.31
N ILE A 125 -31.09 -10.12 23.95
CA ILE A 125 -31.72 -10.81 22.81
C ILE A 125 -30.99 -10.47 21.51
N ASP A 126 -30.72 -9.19 21.23
CA ASP A 126 -30.00 -8.80 20.01
C ASP A 126 -28.58 -9.35 19.97
N VAL A 127 -27.85 -9.34 21.09
CA VAL A 127 -26.51 -9.96 21.18
C VAL A 127 -26.60 -11.44 20.82
N ALA A 128 -27.56 -12.18 21.39
CA ALA A 128 -27.76 -13.59 21.05
C ALA A 128 -28.11 -13.78 19.56
N LEU A 129 -29.02 -12.96 19.01
CA LEU A 129 -29.36 -13.01 17.59
C LEU A 129 -28.15 -12.71 16.71
N ALA A 130 -27.31 -11.75 17.08
CA ALA A 130 -26.13 -11.36 16.34
C ALA A 130 -25.06 -12.48 16.29
N TRP A 131 -24.97 -13.29 17.34
CA TRP A 131 -24.03 -14.42 17.41
C TRP A 131 -24.58 -15.74 16.82
N PHE A 132 -25.88 -15.97 16.88
CA PHE A 132 -26.44 -17.30 16.63
C PHE A 132 -27.42 -17.37 15.46
N THR A 133 -27.83 -16.25 14.87
CA THR A 133 -28.82 -16.23 13.79
C THR A 133 -28.33 -15.51 12.55
N ASP A 134 -28.73 -16.01 11.38
CA ASP A 134 -28.54 -15.29 10.12
C ASP A 134 -29.47 -14.07 10.08
N SER A 135 -28.88 -12.89 9.98
CA SER A 135 -29.57 -11.59 9.98
C SER A 135 -30.32 -11.28 8.67
N SER A 136 -30.50 -12.25 7.78
CA SER A 136 -31.21 -12.10 6.51
C SER A 136 -32.71 -11.83 6.70
N ALA A 137 -33.32 -12.29 7.81
CA ALA A 137 -34.74 -12.08 8.10
C ALA A 137 -35.06 -10.60 8.42
N LYS A 138 -36.14 -10.06 7.81
CA LYS A 138 -36.56 -8.66 7.98
C LYS A 138 -36.87 -8.29 9.44
N TRP A 139 -37.48 -9.20 10.20
CA TRP A 139 -37.84 -8.91 11.59
C TRP A 139 -36.60 -8.74 12.49
N ILE A 140 -35.54 -9.53 12.26
CA ILE A 140 -34.24 -9.38 12.96
C ILE A 140 -33.62 -8.01 12.65
N GLN A 141 -33.78 -7.53 11.42
CA GLN A 141 -33.25 -6.22 11.04
C GLN A 141 -34.02 -5.07 11.72
N ILE A 142 -35.34 -5.16 11.78
CA ILE A 142 -36.19 -4.18 12.46
C ILE A 142 -35.88 -4.15 13.96
N GLU A 143 -35.78 -5.33 14.58
CA GLU A 143 -35.43 -5.50 15.98
C GLU A 143 -34.06 -4.87 16.27
N ARG A 144 -33.03 -5.21 15.48
CA ARG A 144 -31.67 -4.66 15.63
C ARG A 144 -31.60 -3.15 15.47
N ILE A 145 -32.33 -2.59 14.51
CA ILE A 145 -32.43 -1.13 14.34
C ILE A 145 -33.06 -0.51 15.58
N GLY A 146 -34.17 -1.09 16.06
CA GLY A 146 -34.88 -0.63 17.25
C GLY A 146 -33.99 -0.59 18.48
N ILE A 147 -33.30 -1.68 18.81
CA ILE A 147 -32.47 -1.74 20.01
C ILE A 147 -31.25 -0.82 19.93
N ASN A 148 -30.60 -0.68 18.76
CA ASN A 148 -29.47 0.24 18.59
C ASN A 148 -29.90 1.69 18.82
N ILE A 149 -31.08 2.08 18.32
CA ILE A 149 -31.66 3.40 18.58
C ILE A 149 -32.00 3.56 20.06
N CYS A 150 -32.67 2.59 20.67
CA CYS A 150 -33.06 2.66 22.08
C CYS A 150 -31.87 2.74 23.03
N VAL A 151 -30.84 1.91 22.85
CA VAL A 151 -29.61 1.94 23.65
C VAL A 151 -28.86 3.26 23.43
N GLY A 152 -28.66 3.66 22.17
CA GLY A 152 -27.97 4.90 21.82
C GLY A 152 -28.63 6.13 22.45
N LEU A 153 -29.96 6.26 22.33
CA LEU A 153 -30.72 7.37 22.92
C LEU A 153 -30.71 7.32 24.46
N SER A 154 -30.84 6.14 25.05
CA SER A 154 -30.86 5.98 26.51
C SER A 154 -29.54 6.44 27.13
N PHE A 155 -28.40 6.02 26.57
CA PHE A 155 -27.08 6.46 27.01
C PHE A 155 -26.85 7.94 26.73
N LEU A 156 -27.26 8.43 25.56
CA LEU A 156 -27.13 9.85 25.20
C LEU A 156 -27.86 10.76 26.19
N VAL A 157 -29.12 10.44 26.51
CA VAL A 157 -29.93 11.20 27.47
C VAL A 157 -29.28 11.12 28.85
N ILE A 158 -28.95 9.94 29.36
CA ILE A 158 -28.38 9.82 30.71
C ILE A 158 -27.07 10.59 30.84
N LEU A 159 -26.17 10.50 29.85
CA LEU A 159 -24.84 11.09 29.91
C LEU A 159 -24.86 12.62 29.74
N ILE A 160 -25.71 13.17 28.85
CA ILE A 160 -25.76 14.62 28.60
C ILE A 160 -26.26 15.41 29.82
N PHE A 161 -27.16 14.82 30.61
CA PHE A 161 -27.72 15.45 31.80
C PHE A 161 -26.88 15.27 33.07
N GLN A 162 -25.76 14.54 33.00
CA GLN A 162 -24.78 14.42 34.09
C GLN A 162 -23.65 15.46 33.95
N GLU A 163 -22.81 15.58 34.98
CA GLU A 163 -21.62 16.45 34.98
C GLU A 163 -20.31 15.68 34.80
N GLY A 164 -19.22 16.42 34.54
CA GLY A 164 -17.87 15.86 34.42
C GLY A 164 -17.70 14.90 33.24
N LEU A 165 -17.01 13.78 33.48
CA LEU A 165 -16.67 12.80 32.44
C LEU A 165 -17.91 12.22 31.74
N ALA A 166 -19.01 12.01 32.47
CA ALA A 166 -20.26 11.51 31.89
C ALA A 166 -20.79 12.44 30.79
N ARG A 167 -20.79 13.76 31.04
CA ARG A 167 -21.19 14.76 30.04
C ARG A 167 -20.31 14.72 28.80
N SER A 168 -19.00 14.60 29.00
CA SER A 168 -18.04 14.50 27.90
C SER A 168 -18.31 13.25 27.04
N LEU A 169 -18.57 12.09 27.66
CA LEU A 169 -18.93 10.88 26.94
C LEU A 169 -20.25 11.03 26.17
N GLY A 170 -21.25 11.71 26.74
CA GLY A 170 -22.52 12.02 26.06
C GLY A 170 -22.34 12.91 24.84
N VAL A 171 -21.52 13.96 24.96
CA VAL A 171 -21.16 14.84 23.82
C VAL A 171 -20.38 14.07 22.75
N ILE A 172 -19.42 13.22 23.14
CA ILE A 172 -18.68 12.38 22.20
C ILE A 172 -19.62 11.42 21.47
N LEU A 173 -20.57 10.78 22.16
CA LEU A 173 -21.58 9.93 21.54
C LEU A 173 -22.44 10.70 20.52
N ALA A 174 -22.87 11.92 20.87
CA ALA A 174 -23.62 12.79 19.96
C ALA A 174 -22.84 13.11 18.68
N ILE A 175 -21.58 13.53 18.84
CA ILE A 175 -20.68 13.83 17.72
C ILE A 175 -20.46 12.57 16.88
N ALA A 176 -20.21 11.42 17.50
CA ALA A 176 -20.04 10.16 16.81
C ALA A 176 -21.27 9.80 15.97
N ILE A 177 -22.48 9.94 16.50
CA ILE A 177 -23.72 9.71 15.74
C ILE A 177 -23.83 10.66 14.54
N VAL A 178 -23.58 11.96 14.72
CA VAL A 178 -23.65 12.96 13.63
C VAL A 178 -22.62 12.65 12.55
N VAL A 179 -21.37 12.40 12.93
CA VAL A 179 -20.30 12.04 11.98
C VAL A 179 -20.65 10.75 11.25
N ALA A 180 -21.15 9.73 11.96
CA ALA A 180 -21.54 8.47 11.34
C ALA A 180 -22.69 8.65 10.34
N LEU A 181 -23.67 9.50 10.63
CA LEU A 181 -24.77 9.83 9.71
C LEU A 181 -24.29 10.59 8.48
N LEU A 182 -23.40 11.59 8.64
CA LEU A 182 -22.77 12.31 7.54
C LEU A 182 -21.97 11.38 6.64
N VAL A 183 -21.37 10.36 7.22
CA VAL A 183 -20.53 9.41 6.47
C VAL A 183 -21.40 8.40 5.77
N ARG A 184 -22.44 7.91 6.44
CA ARG A 184 -23.44 7.05 5.81
C ARG A 184 -24.15 7.74 4.65
N SER A 185 -24.40 9.05 4.74
CA SER A 185 -25.02 9.81 3.65
C SER A 185 -24.09 10.01 2.46
N GLN A 186 -22.77 9.93 2.68
CA GLN A 186 -21.73 10.00 1.66
C GLN A 186 -21.27 8.62 1.16
N ASP A 187 -21.71 7.52 1.79
CA ASP A 187 -21.25 6.17 1.48
C ASP A 187 -21.87 5.67 0.15
N PRO A 188 -21.06 5.47 -0.91
CA PRO A 188 -21.55 4.95 -2.18
C PRO A 188 -22.10 3.51 -2.09
N LEU A 189 -21.86 2.80 -0.98
CA LEU A 189 -22.28 1.41 -0.75
C LEU A 189 -23.75 1.26 -0.32
N ASN A 190 -24.42 2.34 0.12
CA ASN A 190 -25.76 2.29 0.70
C ASN A 190 -26.83 1.76 -0.30
N ASN A 191 -26.60 1.97 -1.60
CA ASN A 191 -27.48 1.55 -2.70
C ASN A 191 -27.07 0.24 -3.41
N GLN A 192 -26.03 -0.46 -2.94
CA GLN A 192 -25.50 -1.63 -3.65
C GLN A 192 -25.96 -2.97 -3.08
N ASN A 193 -26.13 -3.97 -3.95
CA ASN A 193 -26.38 -5.36 -3.55
C ASN A 193 -25.03 -6.02 -3.24
N ILE A 194 -24.77 -6.29 -1.96
CA ILE A 194 -23.46 -6.76 -1.50
C ILE A 194 -23.17 -8.20 -1.95
N ALA A 195 -24.21 -8.99 -2.25
CA ALA A 195 -24.08 -10.39 -2.64
C ALA A 195 -23.34 -10.58 -3.98
N ASP A 196 -23.40 -9.58 -4.85
CA ASP A 196 -22.86 -9.67 -6.21
C ASP A 196 -21.44 -9.08 -6.31
N LEU A 197 -20.88 -8.58 -5.20
CA LEU A 197 -19.52 -8.00 -5.15
C LEU A 197 -18.46 -9.09 -4.94
N PRO A 198 -17.19 -8.84 -5.32
CA PRO A 198 -16.09 -9.73 -4.97
C PRO A 198 -16.00 -9.98 -3.46
N PRO A 199 -15.51 -11.16 -3.02
CA PRO A 199 -15.25 -11.43 -1.61
C PRO A 199 -14.24 -10.42 -1.04
N GLY A 200 -14.25 -10.19 0.28
CA GLY A 200 -13.26 -9.31 0.92
C GLY A 200 -13.83 -8.45 2.05
N SER A 201 -12.96 -7.71 2.72
CA SER A 201 -13.30 -6.91 3.91
C SER A 201 -13.08 -5.44 3.67
N PHE A 202 -14.00 -4.59 4.13
CA PHE A 202 -13.77 -3.14 4.13
C PHE A 202 -12.98 -2.66 5.35
N GLY A 203 -12.58 -3.54 6.27
CA GLY A 203 -11.73 -3.19 7.41
C GLY A 203 -12.40 -2.23 8.40
N LEU A 204 -11.58 -1.36 9.01
CA LEU A 204 -12.04 -0.34 9.96
C LEU A 204 -12.82 0.77 9.23
N PRO A 205 -13.79 1.43 9.87
CA PRO A 205 -14.42 2.62 9.29
C PRO A 205 -13.38 3.66 8.90
N PHE A 206 -13.59 4.35 7.77
CA PHE A 206 -12.74 5.42 7.22
C PHE A 206 -11.35 4.97 6.78
N LEU A 207 -10.59 4.38 7.70
CA LEU A 207 -9.23 3.90 7.48
C LEU A 207 -9.21 2.63 6.62
N GLY A 208 -10.28 1.85 6.63
CA GLY A 208 -10.36 0.59 5.93
C GLY A 208 -9.29 -0.38 6.37
N GLU A 209 -8.52 -0.88 5.40
CA GLU A 209 -7.33 -1.69 5.63
C GLU A 209 -6.02 -0.93 5.31
N THR A 210 -6.08 0.42 5.20
CA THR A 210 -4.93 1.27 4.80
C THR A 210 -3.73 1.10 5.71
N ILE A 211 -3.94 0.94 7.03
CA ILE A 211 -2.84 0.72 7.98
C ILE A 211 -2.16 -0.64 7.71
N SER A 212 -2.95 -1.68 7.42
CA SER A 212 -2.40 -3.01 7.09
C SER A 212 -1.59 -2.96 5.79
N LEU A 213 -2.03 -2.17 4.80
CA LEU A 213 -1.29 -1.94 3.56
C LEU A 213 0.02 -1.17 3.81
N ALA A 214 -0.03 -0.10 4.61
CA ALA A 214 1.13 0.73 4.93
C ALA A 214 2.17 0.00 5.77
N TRP A 215 1.73 -0.96 6.60
CA TRP A 215 2.63 -1.77 7.43
C TRP A 215 3.42 -2.80 6.65
N ASP A 216 2.79 -3.52 5.71
CA ASP A 216 3.47 -4.46 4.82
C ASP A 216 2.60 -4.69 3.58
N ASN A 217 2.92 -4.01 2.49
CA ASN A 217 2.10 -4.05 1.27
C ASN A 217 2.18 -5.41 0.56
N HIS A 218 3.31 -6.11 0.61
CA HIS A 218 3.51 -7.41 -0.04
C HIS A 218 2.71 -8.48 0.71
N LYS A 219 2.82 -8.52 2.04
CA LYS A 219 2.03 -9.40 2.89
C LYS A 219 0.54 -9.09 2.81
N PHE A 220 0.17 -7.81 2.72
CA PHE A 220 -1.22 -7.41 2.57
C PHE A 220 -1.89 -8.14 1.38
N TYR A 221 -1.35 -8.00 0.16
CA TYR A 221 -1.94 -8.65 -1.01
C TYR A 221 -1.84 -10.17 -0.96
N ARG A 222 -0.74 -10.74 -0.45
CA ARG A 222 -0.56 -12.19 -0.32
C ARG A 222 -1.59 -12.83 0.60
N ASP A 223 -1.81 -12.27 1.78
CA ASP A 223 -2.78 -12.79 2.75
C ASP A 223 -4.22 -12.70 2.21
N ARG A 224 -4.56 -11.62 1.50
CA ARG A 224 -5.90 -11.45 0.90
C ARG A 224 -6.12 -12.36 -0.30
N LEU A 225 -5.09 -12.59 -1.13
CA LEU A 225 -5.14 -13.59 -2.19
C LEU A 225 -5.44 -14.98 -1.60
N GLN A 226 -4.73 -15.39 -0.56
CA GLN A 226 -4.94 -16.69 0.09
C GLN A 226 -6.35 -16.81 0.69
N LYS A 227 -6.89 -15.72 1.26
CA LYS A 227 -8.19 -15.72 1.95
C LYS A 227 -9.40 -15.56 1.02
N TYR A 228 -9.29 -14.74 -0.01
CA TYR A 228 -10.42 -14.30 -0.83
C TYR A 228 -10.30 -14.70 -2.31
N GLY A 229 -9.12 -15.11 -2.76
CA GLY A 229 -8.86 -15.47 -4.15
C GLY A 229 -8.38 -14.30 -5.02
N SER A 230 -8.37 -14.54 -6.34
CA SER A 230 -7.75 -13.66 -7.35
C SER A 230 -8.41 -12.29 -7.51
N VAL A 231 -9.67 -12.15 -7.10
CA VAL A 231 -10.40 -10.88 -7.14
C VAL A 231 -11.07 -10.66 -5.81
N PHE A 232 -10.72 -9.55 -5.15
CA PHE A 232 -11.28 -9.24 -3.83
C PHE A 232 -11.49 -7.75 -3.63
N LYS A 233 -12.48 -7.41 -2.80
CA LYS A 233 -12.75 -6.03 -2.37
C LYS A 233 -12.03 -5.68 -1.07
N THR A 234 -11.60 -4.43 -0.96
CA THR A 234 -11.03 -3.82 0.24
C THR A 234 -11.43 -2.35 0.33
N HIS A 235 -10.98 -1.65 1.37
CA HIS A 235 -11.13 -0.20 1.52
C HIS A 235 -9.77 0.42 1.81
N LEU A 236 -9.27 1.26 0.92
CA LEU A 236 -7.95 1.87 1.01
C LEU A 236 -8.06 3.37 0.77
N PHE A 237 -7.36 4.15 1.59
CA PHE A 237 -7.30 5.61 1.48
C PHE A 237 -8.69 6.28 1.43
N GLY A 238 -9.64 5.79 2.22
CA GLY A 238 -10.99 6.35 2.28
C GLY A 238 -11.92 5.91 1.15
N LYS A 239 -11.51 4.98 0.27
CA LYS A 239 -12.31 4.54 -0.88
C LYS A 239 -12.42 3.01 -0.95
N PRO A 240 -13.55 2.46 -1.45
CA PRO A 240 -13.65 1.05 -1.77
C PRO A 240 -12.77 0.74 -3.00
N VAL A 241 -12.03 -0.37 -2.95
CA VAL A 241 -11.08 -0.80 -3.98
C VAL A 241 -11.27 -2.27 -4.30
N ILE A 242 -11.14 -2.66 -5.57
CA ILE A 242 -11.06 -4.07 -5.99
C ILE A 242 -9.64 -4.38 -6.47
N ALA A 243 -9.05 -5.43 -5.91
CA ALA A 243 -7.75 -5.95 -6.34
C ALA A 243 -7.93 -7.06 -7.37
N PHE A 244 -7.09 -7.04 -8.40
CA PHE A 244 -7.07 -8.01 -9.51
C PHE A 244 -5.70 -8.69 -9.55
N ILE A 245 -5.68 -10.01 -9.33
CA ILE A 245 -4.46 -10.81 -9.19
C ILE A 245 -4.51 -12.02 -10.12
N GLY A 246 -3.40 -12.27 -10.80
CA GLY A 246 -3.24 -13.35 -11.75
C GLY A 246 -3.50 -12.92 -13.20
N PRO A 247 -3.03 -13.71 -14.19
CA PRO A 247 -2.96 -13.27 -15.58
C PRO A 247 -4.30 -12.79 -16.15
N GLU A 248 -5.38 -13.53 -15.90
CA GLU A 248 -6.73 -13.20 -16.40
C GLU A 248 -7.28 -11.92 -15.76
N ALA A 249 -7.29 -11.85 -14.42
CA ALA A 249 -7.80 -10.69 -13.68
C ALA A 249 -6.96 -9.43 -13.93
N PHE A 250 -5.63 -9.57 -14.00
CA PHE A 250 -4.73 -8.47 -14.31
C PHE A 250 -4.95 -7.97 -15.75
N THR A 251 -5.21 -8.87 -16.70
CA THR A 251 -5.57 -8.49 -18.08
C THR A 251 -6.87 -7.69 -18.11
N PHE A 252 -7.90 -8.11 -17.36
CA PHE A 252 -9.14 -7.35 -17.24
C PHE A 252 -8.91 -5.95 -16.65
N PHE A 253 -8.10 -5.83 -15.58
CA PHE A 253 -7.72 -4.55 -14.98
C PHE A 253 -7.02 -3.57 -15.94
N LEU A 254 -6.35 -4.08 -16.98
CA LEU A 254 -5.67 -3.27 -17.99
C LEU A 254 -6.61 -2.74 -19.08
N ASP A 255 -7.88 -3.17 -19.11
CA ASP A 255 -8.84 -2.73 -20.13
C ASP A 255 -9.29 -1.28 -19.89
N GLN A 256 -8.82 -0.38 -20.77
CA GLN A 256 -9.12 1.06 -20.76
C GLN A 256 -10.60 1.39 -21.03
N LYS A 257 -11.38 0.41 -21.51
CA LYS A 257 -12.84 0.53 -21.59
C LYS A 257 -13.47 0.65 -20.20
N TYR A 258 -12.91 -0.05 -19.21
CA TYR A 258 -13.49 -0.15 -17.86
C TYR A 258 -12.72 0.63 -16.81
N PHE A 259 -11.42 0.80 -16.96
CA PHE A 259 -10.56 1.40 -15.94
C PHE A 259 -9.88 2.68 -16.45
N THR A 260 -9.77 3.70 -15.61
CA THR A 260 -8.99 4.92 -15.87
C THR A 260 -7.98 5.20 -14.75
N ARG A 261 -6.80 5.74 -15.05
CA ARG A 261 -5.82 6.22 -14.08
C ARG A 261 -6.08 7.66 -13.63
N GLU A 262 -6.90 8.41 -14.37
CA GLU A 262 -7.26 9.78 -14.01
C GLU A 262 -7.97 9.85 -12.66
N GLN A 263 -7.42 10.68 -11.76
CA GLN A 263 -7.96 10.93 -10.41
C GLN A 263 -8.15 9.67 -9.55
N ALA A 264 -7.44 8.58 -9.89
CA ALA A 264 -7.58 7.30 -9.21
C ALA A 264 -6.70 7.18 -7.95
N ASN A 265 -5.53 7.83 -7.95
CA ASN A 265 -4.55 7.70 -6.88
C ASN A 265 -4.87 8.64 -5.70
N PRO A 266 -4.38 8.36 -4.49
CA PRO A 266 -4.46 9.29 -3.35
C PRO A 266 -3.87 10.66 -3.68
N GLN A 267 -4.45 11.73 -3.11
CA GLN A 267 -3.98 13.11 -3.30
C GLN A 267 -2.47 13.30 -3.17
N PRO A 268 -1.76 12.68 -2.19
CA PRO A 268 -0.32 12.90 -2.03
C PRO A 268 0.50 12.45 -3.23
N ILE A 269 0.09 11.36 -3.89
CA ILE A 269 0.73 10.88 -5.12
C ILE A 269 0.50 11.89 -6.25
N GLN A 270 -0.73 12.39 -6.36
CA GLN A 270 -1.10 13.36 -7.40
C GLN A 270 -0.40 14.70 -7.24
N GLU A 271 -0.27 15.20 -6.01
CA GLU A 271 0.37 16.48 -5.72
C GLU A 271 1.90 16.40 -5.89
N LEU A 272 2.55 15.34 -5.39
CA LEU A 272 4.00 15.18 -5.48
C LEU A 272 4.47 14.94 -6.92
N LEU A 273 3.79 14.09 -7.69
CA LEU A 273 4.17 13.78 -9.08
C LEU A 273 3.70 14.81 -10.10
N ASP A 274 2.81 15.73 -9.70
CA ASP A 274 2.03 16.57 -10.60
C ASP A 274 0.89 15.81 -11.31
N TRP A 275 -0.30 16.40 -11.29
CA TRP A 275 -1.60 15.84 -11.68
C TRP A 275 -1.73 15.57 -13.18
N GLU A 276 -0.88 16.18 -14.02
CA GLU A 276 -0.81 15.85 -15.46
C GLU A 276 0.52 15.20 -15.87
N SER A 277 1.23 14.59 -14.92
CA SER A 277 2.34 13.68 -15.24
C SER A 277 1.84 12.36 -15.82
N LEU A 278 2.66 11.73 -16.66
CA LEU A 278 2.33 10.52 -17.40
C LEU A 278 1.62 9.41 -16.59
N PRO A 279 2.04 9.01 -15.37
CA PRO A 279 1.39 7.90 -14.65
C PRO A 279 -0.04 8.21 -14.20
N LEU A 280 -0.47 9.47 -14.24
CA LEU A 280 -1.78 9.94 -13.80
C LEU A 280 -2.72 10.35 -14.94
N LEU A 281 -2.20 10.42 -16.17
CA LEU A 281 -2.99 10.63 -17.38
C LEU A 281 -3.67 9.33 -17.83
N ASP A 282 -4.72 9.44 -18.66
CA ASP A 282 -5.30 8.30 -19.38
C ASP A 282 -5.71 8.72 -20.81
N GLY A 283 -6.23 7.77 -21.59
CA GLY A 283 -6.76 7.96 -22.92
C GLY A 283 -5.73 8.48 -23.92
N GLU A 284 -6.21 9.33 -24.83
CA GLU A 284 -5.40 9.92 -25.90
C GLU A 284 -4.27 10.79 -25.34
N LYS A 285 -4.55 11.63 -24.34
CA LYS A 285 -3.54 12.47 -23.67
C LYS A 285 -2.38 11.63 -23.13
N HIS A 286 -2.68 10.50 -22.48
CA HIS A 286 -1.65 9.57 -22.02
C HIS A 286 -0.88 8.96 -23.18
N ARG A 287 -1.58 8.37 -24.17
CA ARG A 287 -0.93 7.67 -25.29
C ARG A 287 0.02 8.60 -26.06
N ASP A 288 -0.43 9.82 -26.31
CA ASP A 288 0.35 10.88 -26.94
C ASP A 288 1.61 11.23 -26.15
N ARG A 289 1.46 11.49 -24.84
CA ARG A 289 2.61 11.78 -23.96
C ARG A 289 3.56 10.59 -23.91
N LYS A 290 3.01 9.39 -23.78
CA LYS A 290 3.74 8.12 -23.69
C LYS A 290 4.60 7.88 -24.94
N ASN A 291 4.04 8.08 -26.12
CA ASN A 291 4.74 7.85 -27.39
C ASN A 291 5.96 8.77 -27.56
N LEU A 292 5.87 10.03 -27.10
CA LEU A 292 7.00 10.95 -27.06
C LEU A 292 8.05 10.50 -26.05
N ILE A 293 7.63 10.14 -24.83
CA ILE A 293 8.55 9.67 -23.79
C ILE A 293 9.28 8.39 -24.21
N LEU A 294 8.60 7.45 -24.86
CA LEU A 294 9.17 6.17 -25.31
C LEU A 294 10.34 6.33 -26.30
N GLN A 295 10.47 7.46 -27.01
CA GLN A 295 11.62 7.70 -27.90
C GLN A 295 12.95 7.72 -27.15
N ALA A 296 12.92 8.12 -25.87
CA ALA A 296 14.07 8.09 -24.99
C ALA A 296 14.30 6.73 -24.30
N PHE A 297 13.49 5.72 -24.63
CA PHE A 297 13.58 4.35 -24.09
C PHE A 297 13.72 3.29 -25.18
N THR A 298 14.34 3.65 -26.30
CA THR A 298 14.64 2.74 -27.42
C THR A 298 16.04 2.13 -27.29
N PRO A 299 16.32 0.96 -27.91
CA PRO A 299 17.67 0.42 -27.96
C PRO A 299 18.71 1.42 -28.49
N GLN A 300 18.36 2.21 -29.51
CA GLN A 300 19.24 3.23 -30.08
C GLN A 300 19.51 4.39 -29.11
N ALA A 301 18.53 4.74 -28.27
CA ALA A 301 18.74 5.69 -27.20
C ALA A 301 19.66 5.12 -26.11
N PHE A 302 19.49 3.84 -25.76
CA PHE A 302 20.32 3.16 -24.75
C PHE A 302 21.80 3.13 -25.14
N ASP A 303 22.13 2.92 -26.42
CA ASP A 303 23.53 3.00 -26.90
C ASP A 303 24.22 4.34 -26.55
N LYS A 304 23.46 5.44 -26.53
CA LYS A 304 23.96 6.76 -26.15
C LYS A 304 24.16 6.91 -24.64
N TYR A 305 23.38 6.17 -23.84
CA TYR A 305 23.41 6.25 -22.38
C TYR A 305 24.46 5.32 -21.77
N ILE A 306 24.80 4.21 -22.44
CA ILE A 306 25.73 3.22 -21.92
C ILE A 306 27.06 3.85 -21.47
N PRO A 307 27.75 4.70 -22.25
CA PRO A 307 29.00 5.32 -21.80
C PRO A 307 28.86 6.12 -20.50
N LEU A 308 27.75 6.87 -20.36
CA LEU A 308 27.44 7.64 -19.16
C LEU A 308 27.16 6.71 -17.96
N ILE A 309 26.43 5.62 -18.19
CA ILE A 309 26.18 4.60 -17.16
C ILE A 309 27.50 3.97 -16.71
N GLU A 310 28.39 3.63 -17.65
CA GLU A 310 29.72 3.06 -17.35
C GLU A 310 30.60 4.05 -16.55
N GLU A 311 30.57 5.34 -16.89
CA GLU A 311 31.29 6.38 -16.17
C GLU A 311 30.85 6.47 -14.71
N VAL A 312 29.55 6.60 -14.46
CA VAL A 312 28.98 6.66 -13.11
C VAL A 312 29.25 5.36 -12.34
N ALA A 313 29.05 4.20 -12.98
CA ALA A 313 29.33 2.90 -12.37
C ALA A 313 30.78 2.79 -11.92
N THR A 314 31.71 3.12 -12.80
CA THR A 314 33.15 3.02 -12.55
C THR A 314 33.58 3.98 -11.43
N TYR A 315 32.98 5.17 -11.34
CA TYR A 315 33.23 6.12 -10.26
C TYR A 315 32.95 5.49 -8.89
N TYR A 316 31.75 4.94 -8.69
CA TYR A 316 31.36 4.35 -7.41
C TYR A 316 32.09 3.05 -7.10
N LEU A 317 32.30 2.17 -8.09
CA LEU A 317 33.03 0.92 -7.89
C LEU A 317 34.47 1.14 -7.40
N LYS A 318 35.16 2.17 -7.90
CA LYS A 318 36.50 2.56 -7.42
C LYS A 318 36.49 3.03 -5.97
N GLN A 319 35.43 3.70 -5.51
CA GLN A 319 35.32 4.09 -4.11
C GLN A 319 35.04 2.87 -3.22
N TRP A 320 34.18 1.95 -3.66
CA TRP A 320 33.88 0.74 -2.92
C TRP A 320 35.09 -0.17 -2.75
N GLU A 321 35.96 -0.23 -3.76
CA GLU A 321 37.26 -0.92 -3.66
C GLU A 321 38.12 -0.37 -2.51
N GLN A 322 38.10 0.94 -2.29
CA GLN A 322 38.87 1.58 -1.20
C GLN A 322 38.22 1.36 0.17
N LEU A 323 36.89 1.24 0.23
CA LEU A 323 36.17 0.99 1.48
C LEU A 323 36.41 -0.42 2.01
N GLY A 324 36.47 -1.42 1.11
CA GLY A 324 36.62 -2.83 1.48
C GLY A 324 35.36 -3.39 2.15
N SER A 325 35.13 -3.04 3.41
CA SER A 325 33.98 -3.49 4.20
C SER A 325 33.02 -2.33 4.50
N PHE A 326 31.79 -2.40 3.99
CA PHE A 326 30.80 -1.32 4.11
C PHE A 326 29.36 -1.84 3.94
N ALA A 327 28.38 -0.94 3.92
CA ALA A 327 26.97 -1.25 3.64
C ALA A 327 26.60 -0.74 2.23
N TRP A 328 26.07 -1.62 1.39
CA TRP A 328 25.77 -1.28 -0.01
C TRP A 328 24.55 -0.38 -0.18
N ILE A 329 23.57 -0.40 0.71
CA ILE A 329 22.33 0.37 0.51
C ILE A 329 22.59 1.88 0.40
N PRO A 330 23.31 2.55 1.32
CA PRO A 330 23.65 3.98 1.17
C PRO A 330 24.38 4.28 -0.14
N GLU A 331 25.27 3.39 -0.54
CA GLU A 331 26.10 3.55 -1.74
C GLU A 331 25.30 3.35 -3.04
N TYR A 332 24.40 2.38 -3.10
CA TYR A 332 23.49 2.21 -4.23
C TYR A 332 22.51 3.38 -4.35
N ARG A 333 22.11 4.02 -3.25
CA ARG A 333 21.32 5.27 -3.31
C ARG A 333 22.10 6.41 -3.93
N LYS A 334 23.38 6.58 -3.59
CA LYS A 334 24.26 7.59 -4.22
C LYS A 334 24.44 7.31 -5.71
N LEU A 335 24.80 6.07 -6.06
CA LEU A 335 24.95 5.63 -7.45
C LEU A 335 23.65 5.86 -8.24
N SER A 336 22.51 5.47 -7.69
CA SER A 336 21.21 5.64 -8.33
C SER A 336 20.83 7.11 -8.51
N ALA A 337 21.03 7.95 -7.50
CA ALA A 337 20.83 9.40 -7.62
C ALA A 337 21.74 10.00 -8.70
N SER A 338 22.99 9.55 -8.75
CA SER A 338 23.95 10.00 -9.76
C SER A 338 23.57 9.59 -11.17
N LEU A 339 23.11 8.35 -11.37
CA LEU A 339 22.58 7.90 -12.66
C LEU A 339 21.34 8.69 -13.08
N THR A 340 20.41 8.92 -12.15
CA THR A 340 19.22 9.74 -12.41
C THR A 340 19.63 11.17 -12.80
N ASN A 341 20.49 11.82 -12.02
CA ASN A 341 20.95 13.17 -12.31
C ASN A 341 21.68 13.26 -13.66
N ALA A 342 22.50 12.26 -13.97
CA ALA A 342 23.24 12.20 -15.23
C ALA A 342 22.32 12.00 -16.44
N LEU A 343 21.38 11.05 -16.37
CA LEU A 343 20.48 10.73 -17.48
C LEU A 343 19.51 11.87 -17.80
N PHE A 344 19.06 12.60 -16.78
CA PHE A 344 17.95 13.55 -16.91
C PHE A 344 18.34 15.03 -16.84
N THR A 345 19.57 15.35 -16.45
CA THR A 345 20.03 16.74 -16.35
C THR A 345 21.46 16.98 -16.80
N GLY A 346 22.13 15.96 -17.36
CA GLY A 346 23.55 16.05 -17.74
C GLY A 346 24.52 16.17 -16.55
N GLY A 347 24.09 15.74 -15.35
CA GLY A 347 24.93 15.75 -14.15
C GLY A 347 26.11 14.77 -14.24
N VAL A 348 27.21 15.10 -13.57
CA VAL A 348 28.40 14.23 -13.48
C VAL A 348 28.52 13.60 -12.08
N PRO A 349 29.09 12.39 -11.95
CA PRO A 349 29.26 11.76 -10.65
C PRO A 349 30.18 12.57 -9.72
N GLY A 350 29.84 12.62 -8.44
CA GLY A 350 30.60 13.35 -7.41
C GLY A 350 29.73 14.10 -6.40
N PRO A 351 30.35 14.94 -5.54
CA PRO A 351 29.67 15.56 -4.40
C PRO A 351 28.42 16.38 -4.77
N THR A 352 28.47 17.09 -5.91
CA THR A 352 27.31 17.85 -6.41
C THR A 352 26.12 16.93 -6.70
N SER A 353 26.38 15.77 -7.32
CA SER A 353 25.32 14.81 -7.63
C SER A 353 24.81 14.08 -6.39
N GLU A 354 25.66 13.87 -5.39
CA GLU A 354 25.24 13.33 -4.09
C GLU A 354 24.31 14.30 -3.35
N ALA A 355 24.59 15.60 -3.39
CA ALA A 355 23.70 16.62 -2.83
C ALA A 355 22.33 16.65 -3.53
N VAL A 356 22.29 16.44 -4.85
CA VAL A 356 21.02 16.24 -5.58
C VAL A 356 20.31 14.97 -5.09
N GLY A 357 21.05 13.89 -4.83
CA GLY A 357 20.53 12.66 -4.26
C GLY A 357 19.82 12.83 -2.93
N GLU A 358 20.33 13.66 -2.03
CA GLU A 358 19.67 13.98 -0.75
C GLU A 358 18.30 14.68 -0.95
N ILE A 359 18.21 15.54 -1.97
CA ILE A 359 16.97 16.21 -2.35
C ILE A 359 15.97 15.17 -2.90
N ILE A 360 16.42 14.26 -3.77
CA ILE A 360 15.59 13.17 -4.31
C ILE A 360 15.08 12.28 -3.18
N GLU A 361 15.94 11.87 -2.26
CA GLU A 361 15.54 11.01 -1.14
C GLU A 361 14.49 11.69 -0.25
N THR A 362 14.65 13.00 0.02
CA THR A 362 13.66 13.77 0.78
C THR A 362 12.33 13.89 0.03
N PHE A 363 12.36 14.08 -1.29
CA PHE A 363 11.17 14.08 -2.13
C PHE A 363 10.44 12.73 -2.09
N VAL A 364 11.15 11.61 -2.25
CA VAL A 364 10.60 10.24 -2.24
C VAL A 364 9.99 9.89 -0.88
N LYS A 365 10.58 10.33 0.24
CA LYS A 365 10.01 10.13 1.60
C LYS A 365 8.62 10.78 1.76
N GLY A 366 8.28 11.78 0.94
CA GLY A 366 6.96 12.41 0.93
C GLY A 366 5.82 11.45 0.65
N PHE A 367 6.04 10.41 -0.17
CA PHE A 367 5.01 9.45 -0.59
C PHE A 367 4.49 8.55 0.54
N THR A 368 5.24 8.44 1.63
CA THR A 368 4.86 7.67 2.83
C THR A 368 4.60 8.56 4.05
N SER A 369 4.70 9.89 3.88
CA SER A 369 4.50 10.86 4.96
C SER A 369 3.02 11.17 5.16
N VAL A 370 2.67 11.60 6.37
CA VAL A 370 1.33 12.13 6.68
C VAL A 370 1.08 13.38 5.81
N PRO A 371 0.04 13.38 4.96
CA PRO A 371 -0.11 14.38 3.89
C PRO A 371 -0.72 15.69 4.39
N VAL A 372 -0.04 16.33 5.32
CA VAL A 372 -0.38 17.65 5.86
C VAL A 372 0.75 18.58 5.48
N ASN A 373 0.45 19.63 4.72
CA ASN A 373 1.46 20.57 4.25
C ASN A 373 1.92 21.51 5.39
N LEU A 374 2.83 21.03 6.24
CA LEU A 374 3.50 21.81 7.27
C LEU A 374 4.99 21.87 6.94
N ARG A 375 5.58 23.07 6.90
CA ARG A 375 6.97 23.28 6.45
C ARG A 375 8.03 22.39 7.12
N TRP A 376 7.77 21.95 8.35
CA TRP A 376 8.71 21.19 9.18
C TRP A 376 8.51 19.66 9.13
N ASN A 377 7.34 19.17 8.69
CA ASN A 377 7.06 17.74 8.67
C ASN A 377 7.58 17.08 7.38
N GLY A 378 7.51 15.74 7.30
CA GLY A 378 8.02 14.98 6.15
C GLY A 378 7.38 15.38 4.82
N TYR A 379 6.07 15.61 4.81
CA TYR A 379 5.34 15.99 3.60
C TYR A 379 5.70 17.40 3.10
N GLY A 380 5.72 18.40 3.99
CA GLY A 380 6.12 19.77 3.62
C GLY A 380 7.59 19.87 3.21
N LYS A 381 8.48 19.06 3.78
CA LYS A 381 9.88 18.93 3.32
C LYS A 381 9.98 18.29 1.93
N ALA A 382 9.14 17.31 1.62
CA ALA A 382 9.08 16.71 0.30
C ALA A 382 8.60 17.69 -0.77
N LEU A 383 7.59 18.53 -0.46
CA LEU A 383 7.15 19.61 -1.36
C LEU A 383 8.25 20.64 -1.62
N GLN A 384 8.99 21.06 -0.58
CA GLN A 384 10.16 21.94 -0.78
C GLN A 384 11.26 21.28 -1.62
N SER A 385 11.45 19.96 -1.47
CA SER A 385 12.42 19.20 -2.26
C SER A 385 11.98 19.08 -3.72
N ARG A 386 10.68 18.88 -3.95
CA ARG A 386 10.06 18.93 -5.29
C ARG A 386 10.36 20.27 -5.97
N ASP A 387 10.18 21.39 -5.27
CA ASP A 387 10.44 22.72 -5.85
C ASP A 387 11.92 22.91 -6.22
N LYS A 388 12.85 22.39 -5.40
CA LYS A 388 14.30 22.39 -5.71
C LYS A 388 14.62 21.53 -6.93
N LEU A 389 14.03 20.34 -7.04
CA LEU A 389 14.22 19.47 -8.21
C LEU A 389 13.68 20.13 -9.48
N LEU A 390 12.51 20.77 -9.40
CA LEU A 390 11.95 21.50 -10.54
C LEU A 390 12.85 22.65 -10.99
N ALA A 391 13.45 23.40 -10.06
CA ALA A 391 14.41 24.45 -10.40
C ALA A 391 15.70 23.89 -11.04
N LEU A 392 16.18 22.72 -10.58
CA LEU A 392 17.29 22.00 -11.22
C LEU A 392 16.94 21.59 -12.66
N ILE A 393 15.74 21.07 -12.86
CA ILE A 393 15.23 20.64 -14.17
C ILE A 393 15.10 21.83 -15.12
N ASP A 394 14.53 22.96 -14.65
CA ASP A 394 14.41 24.19 -15.45
C ASP A 394 15.79 24.66 -15.95
N LYS A 395 16.79 24.64 -15.06
CA LYS A 395 18.18 24.98 -15.41
C LYS A 395 18.75 24.01 -16.44
N ALA A 396 18.53 22.70 -16.26
CA ALA A 396 19.01 21.69 -17.18
C ALA A 396 18.37 21.85 -18.57
N ILE A 397 17.07 22.10 -18.65
CA ILE A 397 16.37 22.37 -19.92
C ILE A 397 17.01 23.55 -20.65
N ALA A 398 17.25 24.67 -19.93
CA ALA A 398 17.87 25.84 -20.53
C ALA A 398 19.29 25.54 -21.06
N GLN A 399 20.09 24.78 -20.31
CA GLN A 399 21.43 24.38 -20.73
C GLN A 399 21.42 23.48 -21.96
N HIS A 400 20.53 22.47 -22.00
CA HIS A 400 20.43 21.54 -23.13
C HIS A 400 19.97 22.22 -24.42
N ARG A 401 19.23 23.33 -24.34
CA ARG A 401 18.87 24.14 -25.51
C ARG A 401 20.06 24.92 -26.07
N GLN A 402 20.96 25.37 -25.20
CA GLN A 402 22.18 26.06 -25.63
C GLN A 402 23.25 25.08 -26.11
N GLN A 403 23.33 23.91 -25.47
CA GLN A 403 24.32 22.87 -25.73
C GLN A 403 23.62 21.50 -25.76
N PRO A 404 23.14 21.06 -26.94
CA PRO A 404 22.46 19.79 -27.06
C PRO A 404 23.33 18.62 -26.61
N GLN A 405 22.78 17.81 -25.69
CA GLN A 405 23.41 16.57 -25.23
C GLN A 405 22.65 15.35 -25.77
N GLN A 406 23.25 14.17 -25.64
CA GLN A 406 22.69 12.89 -26.10
C GLN A 406 22.14 12.06 -24.93
N ASP A 407 21.95 12.67 -23.77
CA ASP A 407 21.29 12.08 -22.61
C ASP A 407 19.76 12.00 -22.80
N MET A 408 19.03 11.55 -21.78
CA MET A 408 17.59 11.35 -21.90
C MET A 408 16.86 12.68 -22.12
N LEU A 409 17.27 13.73 -21.41
CA LEU A 409 16.68 15.06 -21.57
C LEU A 409 16.91 15.62 -22.97
N GLY A 410 18.13 15.47 -23.50
CA GLY A 410 18.48 15.86 -24.86
C GLY A 410 17.63 15.17 -25.92
N ILE A 411 17.40 13.85 -25.78
CA ILE A 411 16.52 13.11 -26.70
C ILE A 411 15.07 13.61 -26.60
N LEU A 412 14.55 13.80 -25.38
CA LEU A 412 13.18 14.29 -25.18
C LEU A 412 12.97 15.69 -25.76
N LEU A 413 13.95 16.59 -25.64
CA LEU A 413 13.93 17.93 -26.24
C LEU A 413 13.93 17.91 -27.77
N GLN A 414 14.57 16.92 -28.38
CA GLN A 414 14.65 16.76 -29.84
C GLN A 414 13.47 15.98 -30.42
N THR A 415 12.71 15.27 -29.58
CA THR A 415 11.59 14.44 -30.01
C THR A 415 10.46 15.32 -30.57
N ARG A 416 9.86 14.88 -31.69
CA ARG A 416 8.75 15.54 -32.37
C ARG A 416 7.63 14.55 -32.66
N ARG A 417 6.40 15.05 -32.72
CA ARG A 417 5.23 14.37 -33.27
C ARG A 417 5.27 14.38 -34.80
N GLU A 418 4.37 13.62 -35.42
CA GLU A 418 4.17 13.62 -36.88
C GLU A 418 3.79 15.01 -37.43
N ASP A 419 3.02 15.79 -36.67
CA ASP A 419 2.65 17.17 -37.02
C ASP A 419 3.78 18.21 -36.78
N GLY A 420 4.95 17.75 -36.32
CA GLY A 420 6.11 18.59 -36.01
C GLY A 420 6.10 19.25 -34.63
N SER A 421 5.05 19.07 -33.80
CA SER A 421 5.01 19.60 -32.44
C SER A 421 5.85 18.76 -31.46
N SER A 422 6.13 19.28 -30.26
CA SER A 422 6.97 18.63 -29.23
C SER A 422 6.36 18.73 -27.83
N LEU A 423 7.00 18.13 -26.83
CA LEU A 423 6.66 18.38 -25.43
C LEU A 423 6.89 19.86 -25.11
N THR A 424 5.90 20.51 -24.50
CA THR A 424 6.10 21.87 -23.96
C THR A 424 7.05 21.83 -22.76
N ASP A 425 7.64 22.97 -22.41
CA ASP A 425 8.56 23.09 -21.27
C ASP A 425 7.91 22.61 -19.96
N GLU A 426 6.63 22.92 -19.77
CA GLU A 426 5.86 22.48 -18.60
C GLU A 426 5.63 20.96 -18.60
N GLN A 427 5.36 20.38 -19.76
CA GLN A 427 5.22 18.93 -19.92
C GLN A 427 6.55 18.23 -19.68
N LEU A 428 7.64 18.74 -20.25
CA LEU A 428 8.97 18.19 -20.05
C LEU A 428 9.39 18.26 -18.58
N ARG A 429 9.19 19.43 -17.95
CA ARG A 429 9.49 19.66 -16.53
C ARG A 429 8.81 18.64 -15.62
N ARG A 430 7.50 18.40 -15.78
CA ARG A 430 6.77 17.45 -14.94
C ARG A 430 7.14 15.99 -15.24
N GLU A 431 7.39 15.64 -16.50
CA GLU A 431 7.80 14.28 -16.82
C GLU A 431 9.18 13.95 -16.29
N VAL A 432 10.13 14.89 -16.37
CA VAL A 432 11.45 14.70 -15.79
C VAL A 432 11.36 14.55 -14.26
N LEU A 433 10.53 15.33 -13.57
CA LEU A 433 10.30 15.16 -12.13
C LEU A 433 9.74 13.76 -11.80
N HIS A 434 8.75 13.29 -12.56
CA HIS A 434 8.21 11.93 -12.40
C HIS A 434 9.30 10.87 -12.65
N LEU A 435 10.12 11.04 -13.69
CA LEU A 435 11.19 10.10 -14.01
C LEU A 435 12.30 10.09 -12.96
N PHE A 436 12.55 11.21 -12.26
CA PHE A 436 13.43 11.25 -11.09
C PHE A 436 12.94 10.31 -9.99
N PHE A 437 11.64 10.36 -9.65
CA PHE A 437 11.04 9.44 -8.68
C PHE A 437 11.17 7.98 -9.13
N ALA A 438 10.78 7.69 -10.37
CA ALA A 438 10.73 6.32 -10.90
C ALA A 438 12.13 5.70 -11.04
N ALA A 439 13.10 6.44 -11.60
CA ALA A 439 14.45 5.96 -11.82
C ALA A 439 15.22 5.77 -10.50
N TYR A 440 15.10 6.71 -9.56
CA TYR A 440 15.78 6.59 -8.27
C TYR A 440 15.42 5.29 -7.56
N GLY A 441 14.13 5.05 -7.29
CA GLY A 441 13.69 3.81 -6.64
C GLY A 441 14.06 2.54 -7.41
N GLY A 442 13.79 2.54 -8.73
CA GLY A 442 13.97 1.35 -9.56
C GLY A 442 15.42 0.90 -9.69
N ILE A 443 16.37 1.84 -9.77
CA ILE A 443 17.79 1.53 -9.97
C ILE A 443 18.40 0.92 -8.72
N TYR A 444 18.37 1.59 -7.56
CA TYR A 444 19.08 1.08 -6.40
C TYR A 444 18.50 -0.25 -5.91
N ILE A 445 17.19 -0.46 -6.04
CA ILE A 445 16.55 -1.73 -5.68
C ILE A 445 17.00 -2.86 -6.59
N SER A 446 17.00 -2.63 -7.91
CA SER A 446 17.44 -3.64 -8.87
C SER A 446 18.90 -4.05 -8.67
N LEU A 447 19.77 -3.07 -8.38
CA LEU A 447 21.19 -3.34 -8.12
C LEU A 447 21.43 -4.00 -6.76
N THR A 448 20.65 -3.63 -5.73
CA THR A 448 20.67 -4.30 -4.42
C THR A 448 20.38 -5.79 -4.60
N PHE A 449 19.29 -6.14 -5.30
CA PHE A 449 18.90 -7.53 -5.48
C PHE A 449 19.80 -8.29 -6.44
N LEU A 450 20.39 -7.63 -7.45
CA LEU A 450 21.45 -8.20 -8.27
C LEU A 450 22.62 -8.69 -7.41
N SER A 451 23.21 -7.79 -6.63
CA SER A 451 24.42 -8.09 -5.88
C SER A 451 24.17 -9.04 -4.71
N MET A 452 23.01 -8.92 -4.05
CA MET A 452 22.57 -9.86 -3.01
C MET A 452 22.38 -11.27 -3.57
N THR A 453 21.65 -11.41 -4.68
CA THR A 453 21.39 -12.72 -5.31
C THR A 453 22.69 -13.39 -5.73
N LEU A 454 23.58 -12.66 -6.40
CA LEU A 454 24.86 -13.22 -6.85
C LEU A 454 25.76 -13.63 -5.67
N ALA A 455 25.70 -12.92 -4.53
CA ALA A 455 26.43 -13.32 -3.34
C ALA A 455 25.84 -14.56 -2.65
N GLN A 456 24.51 -14.69 -2.65
CA GLN A 456 23.81 -15.85 -2.07
C GLN A 456 23.90 -17.11 -2.93
N HIS A 457 24.19 -16.95 -4.23
CA HIS A 457 24.26 -18.02 -5.22
C HIS A 457 25.60 -17.99 -5.99
N PRO A 458 26.72 -18.44 -5.37
CA PRO A 458 28.03 -18.44 -6.02
C PRO A 458 28.06 -19.19 -7.35
N GLU A 459 27.25 -20.24 -7.50
CA GLU A 459 27.08 -20.99 -8.76
C GLU A 459 26.49 -20.11 -9.87
N MET A 460 25.56 -19.22 -9.54
CA MET A 460 24.99 -18.27 -10.50
C MET A 460 25.98 -17.16 -10.83
N MET A 461 26.76 -16.71 -9.85
CA MET A 461 27.85 -15.76 -10.07
C MET A 461 28.92 -16.32 -11.01
N MET A 462 29.29 -17.60 -10.86
CA MET A 462 30.22 -18.26 -11.78
C MET A 462 29.69 -18.29 -13.21
N LEU A 463 28.45 -18.75 -13.42
CA LEU A 463 27.83 -18.78 -14.76
C LEU A 463 27.73 -17.39 -15.38
N ALA A 464 27.42 -16.37 -14.57
CA ALA A 464 27.41 -14.99 -15.02
C ALA A 464 28.81 -14.49 -15.41
N ARG A 465 29.86 -14.84 -14.65
CA ARG A 465 31.25 -14.52 -15.00
C ARG A 465 31.69 -15.21 -16.29
N GLU A 466 31.38 -16.49 -16.45
CA GLU A 466 31.69 -17.24 -17.68
C GLU A 466 31.06 -16.58 -18.91
N GLU A 467 29.78 -16.20 -18.82
CA GLU A 467 29.11 -15.48 -19.90
C GLU A 467 29.77 -14.12 -20.19
N VAL A 468 30.05 -13.33 -19.15
CA VAL A 468 30.67 -12.01 -19.32
C VAL A 468 32.05 -12.14 -19.95
N ASN A 469 32.88 -13.09 -19.50
CA ASN A 469 34.23 -13.30 -20.03
C ASN A 469 34.20 -13.81 -21.48
N ALA A 470 33.22 -14.62 -21.85
CA ALA A 470 33.10 -15.16 -23.21
C ALA A 470 32.56 -14.11 -24.20
N GLN A 471 31.54 -13.34 -23.81
CA GLN A 471 30.82 -12.45 -24.73
C GLN A 471 31.33 -11.01 -24.71
N VAL A 472 31.93 -10.58 -23.60
CA VAL A 472 32.47 -9.22 -23.41
C VAL A 472 33.74 -9.27 -22.55
N PRO A 473 34.83 -9.90 -23.03
CA PRO A 473 36.09 -9.98 -22.29
C PRO A 473 36.68 -8.59 -22.01
N ASP A 474 36.59 -7.68 -22.98
CA ASP A 474 37.15 -6.33 -22.91
C ASP A 474 36.37 -5.33 -23.79
N GLY A 475 36.79 -4.07 -23.76
CA GLY A 475 36.23 -2.99 -24.58
C GLY A 475 34.91 -2.39 -24.06
N SER A 476 34.45 -1.37 -24.79
CA SER A 476 33.21 -0.64 -24.51
C SER A 476 31.98 -1.52 -24.65
N LEU A 477 30.95 -1.19 -23.89
CA LEU A 477 29.64 -1.81 -23.99
C LEU A 477 28.78 -1.08 -25.03
N ASN A 478 27.91 -1.84 -25.69
CA ASN A 478 26.86 -1.35 -26.56
C ASN A 478 25.69 -2.34 -26.53
N MET A 479 24.55 -1.99 -27.12
CA MET A 479 23.35 -2.81 -27.10
C MET A 479 23.54 -4.16 -27.80
N GLU A 480 24.33 -4.23 -28.87
CA GLU A 480 24.65 -5.49 -29.56
C GLU A 480 25.35 -6.48 -28.63
N ARG A 481 26.43 -6.05 -27.96
CA ARG A 481 27.16 -6.86 -26.97
C ARG A 481 26.28 -7.23 -25.79
N LEU A 482 25.47 -6.28 -25.30
CA LEU A 482 24.54 -6.56 -24.23
C LEU A 482 23.50 -7.60 -24.66
N GLN A 483 23.00 -7.60 -25.89
CA GLN A 483 22.02 -8.61 -26.34
C GLN A 483 22.55 -10.05 -26.23
N ASN A 484 23.86 -10.26 -26.38
CA ASN A 484 24.51 -11.58 -26.27
C ASN A 484 24.61 -12.11 -24.83
N LEU A 485 24.39 -11.27 -23.81
CA LEU A 485 24.39 -11.67 -22.40
C LEU A 485 23.03 -12.27 -21.98
N VAL A 486 22.75 -13.49 -22.45
CA VAL A 486 21.47 -14.20 -22.33
C VAL A 486 21.21 -14.66 -20.88
N TYR A 487 22.22 -15.15 -20.18
CA TYR A 487 22.15 -15.55 -18.78
C TYR A 487 21.89 -14.35 -17.87
N LEU A 488 22.62 -13.24 -18.05
CA LEU A 488 22.35 -12.01 -17.30
C LEU A 488 20.94 -11.46 -17.58
N LYS A 489 20.42 -11.61 -18.81
CA LYS A 489 19.01 -11.27 -19.10
C LYS A 489 18.05 -12.14 -18.27
N LYS A 490 18.25 -13.46 -18.25
CA LYS A 490 17.45 -14.39 -17.43
C LYS A 490 17.50 -14.06 -15.94
N LEU A 491 18.69 -13.74 -15.44
CA LEU A 491 18.92 -13.35 -14.05
C LEU A 491 18.22 -12.02 -13.72
N ALA A 492 18.32 -11.01 -14.59
CA ALA A 492 17.61 -9.74 -14.44
C ALA A 492 16.08 -9.90 -14.42
N TYR A 493 15.55 -10.87 -15.17
CA TYR A 493 14.11 -11.15 -15.18
C TYR A 493 13.67 -11.87 -13.90
N GLU A 494 14.46 -12.84 -13.42
CA GLU A 494 14.15 -13.54 -12.16
C GLU A 494 14.30 -12.63 -10.93
N ILE A 495 15.27 -11.71 -10.90
CA ILE A 495 15.35 -10.67 -9.87
C ILE A 495 14.05 -9.90 -9.78
N ARG A 496 13.53 -9.42 -10.91
CA ARG A 496 12.30 -8.60 -10.94
C ARG A 496 11.04 -9.41 -10.67
N ARG A 497 11.05 -10.71 -10.97
CA ARG A 497 9.96 -11.62 -10.60
C ARG A 497 9.95 -11.86 -9.09
N PHE A 498 11.10 -12.24 -8.52
CA PHE A 498 11.26 -12.68 -7.14
C PHE A 498 11.20 -11.50 -6.16
N TYR A 499 11.87 -10.40 -6.50
CA TYR A 499 11.95 -9.17 -5.73
C TYR A 499 11.35 -7.99 -6.51
N PRO A 500 10.03 -7.98 -6.78
CA PRO A 500 9.41 -6.86 -7.46
C PRO A 500 9.46 -5.61 -6.59
N ILE A 501 9.85 -4.48 -7.20
CA ILE A 501 9.93 -3.17 -6.52
C ILE A 501 8.59 -2.77 -5.91
N ASN A 502 7.49 -3.06 -6.61
CA ASN A 502 6.14 -2.71 -6.19
C ASN A 502 5.29 -3.96 -5.97
N ALA A 503 4.58 -4.03 -4.84
CA ALA A 503 3.60 -5.09 -4.60
C ALA A 503 2.40 -5.01 -5.54
N ALA A 504 2.02 -3.81 -5.99
CA ALA A 504 0.86 -3.54 -6.82
C ALA A 504 1.07 -2.31 -7.73
N THR A 505 0.20 -2.13 -8.72
CA THR A 505 0.24 -0.98 -9.64
C THR A 505 -0.19 0.33 -8.97
N PHE A 506 0.00 1.46 -9.65
CA PHE A 506 -0.83 2.64 -9.37
C PHE A 506 -2.33 2.29 -9.45
N PHE A 507 -3.13 3.00 -8.67
CA PHE A 507 -4.57 2.79 -8.65
C PHE A 507 -5.21 3.22 -9.97
N ALA A 508 -6.31 2.55 -10.29
CA ALA A 508 -7.27 2.94 -11.30
C ALA A 508 -8.63 3.23 -10.66
N LYS A 509 -9.53 3.81 -11.43
CA LYS A 509 -10.93 4.04 -11.10
C LYS A 509 -11.81 3.36 -12.14
N VAL A 510 -12.89 2.73 -11.70
CA VAL A 510 -13.85 2.07 -12.59
C VAL A 510 -14.71 3.13 -13.29
N LYS A 511 -14.61 3.25 -14.62
CA LYS A 511 -15.29 4.24 -15.46
C LYS A 511 -16.79 3.99 -15.57
N GLN A 512 -17.14 2.72 -15.70
CA GLN A 512 -18.50 2.23 -15.85
C GLN A 512 -18.61 0.86 -15.18
N GLU A 513 -19.80 0.57 -14.68
CA GLU A 513 -20.07 -0.74 -14.10
C GLU A 513 -19.79 -1.86 -15.11
N CYS A 514 -19.15 -2.91 -14.62
CA CYS A 514 -18.83 -4.09 -15.41
C CYS A 514 -18.91 -5.35 -14.57
N GLU A 515 -18.73 -6.51 -15.21
CA GLU A 515 -18.78 -7.81 -14.56
C GLU A 515 -17.51 -8.59 -14.88
N PHE A 516 -16.96 -9.27 -13.87
CA PHE A 516 -15.82 -10.16 -14.01
C PHE A 516 -15.99 -11.39 -13.11
N GLN A 517 -15.91 -12.59 -13.68
CA GLN A 517 -16.11 -13.87 -12.96
C GLN A 517 -17.41 -13.91 -12.12
N ASN A 518 -18.52 -13.42 -12.69
CA ASN A 518 -19.83 -13.27 -12.06
C ASN A 518 -19.88 -12.27 -10.89
N TYR A 519 -18.83 -11.48 -10.69
CA TYR A 519 -18.84 -10.37 -9.75
C TYR A 519 -19.11 -9.06 -10.47
N ARG A 520 -20.05 -8.30 -9.93
CA ARG A 520 -20.27 -6.91 -10.27
C ARG A 520 -19.12 -6.05 -9.76
N ILE A 521 -18.57 -5.24 -10.65
CA ILE A 521 -17.50 -4.26 -10.41
C ILE A 521 -18.14 -2.87 -10.52
N PRO A 522 -18.41 -2.18 -9.39
CA PRO A 522 -19.21 -0.97 -9.43
C PRO A 522 -18.43 0.23 -10.00
N LYS A 523 -19.15 1.12 -10.65
CA LYS A 523 -18.62 2.41 -11.10
C LYS A 523 -18.04 3.23 -9.93
N ASP A 524 -17.01 4.02 -10.22
CA ASP A 524 -16.33 4.97 -9.32
C ASP A 524 -15.54 4.35 -8.17
N TRP A 525 -15.53 3.01 -8.05
CA TRP A 525 -14.63 2.31 -7.14
C TRP A 525 -13.18 2.37 -7.63
N GLY A 526 -12.25 2.29 -6.68
CA GLY A 526 -10.84 2.08 -7.00
C GLY A 526 -10.59 0.66 -7.51
N ALA A 527 -9.53 0.51 -8.28
CA ALA A 527 -9.05 -0.78 -8.77
C ALA A 527 -7.53 -0.83 -8.71
N VAL A 528 -6.95 -2.00 -8.48
CA VAL A 528 -5.49 -2.17 -8.43
C VAL A 528 -5.08 -3.55 -8.96
N GLY A 529 -3.98 -3.61 -9.72
CA GLY A 529 -3.38 -4.86 -10.15
C GLY A 529 -2.30 -5.32 -9.17
N GLY A 530 -2.38 -6.54 -8.66
CA GLY A 530 -1.34 -7.10 -7.80
C GLY A 530 -0.14 -7.58 -8.62
N ILE A 531 1.01 -6.93 -8.50
CA ILE A 531 2.23 -7.25 -9.26
C ILE A 531 2.93 -8.46 -8.64
N HIS A 532 3.27 -8.36 -7.35
CA HIS A 532 4.05 -9.39 -6.65
C HIS A 532 3.32 -10.72 -6.63
N THR A 533 2.06 -10.69 -6.22
CA THR A 533 1.20 -11.88 -6.10
C THR A 533 0.95 -12.55 -7.45
N THR A 534 0.76 -11.79 -8.54
CA THR A 534 0.60 -12.36 -9.89
C THR A 534 1.85 -13.13 -10.32
N MET A 535 3.03 -12.60 -10.03
CA MET A 535 4.32 -13.22 -10.37
C MET A 535 4.78 -14.32 -9.38
N HIS A 536 3.98 -14.59 -8.35
CA HIS A 536 4.20 -15.64 -7.35
C HIS A 536 3.08 -16.69 -7.32
N LEU A 537 2.21 -16.71 -8.33
CA LEU A 537 1.21 -17.77 -8.47
C LEU A 537 1.87 -19.10 -8.84
N PRO A 538 1.75 -20.17 -8.02
CA PRO A 538 2.38 -21.46 -8.30
C PRO A 538 1.94 -22.09 -9.62
N GLN A 539 0.70 -21.83 -10.06
CA GLN A 539 0.18 -22.31 -11.34
C GLN A 539 0.78 -21.63 -12.57
N VAL A 540 1.44 -20.47 -12.39
CA VAL A 540 2.13 -19.72 -13.45
C VAL A 540 3.65 -19.89 -13.32
N PHE A 541 4.17 -19.76 -12.10
CA PHE A 541 5.57 -19.93 -11.76
C PHE A 541 5.72 -21.04 -10.71
N PRO A 542 5.93 -22.31 -11.12
CA PRO A 542 6.07 -23.44 -10.19
C PRO A 542 7.20 -23.22 -9.18
N GLU A 543 7.01 -23.57 -7.90
CA GLU A 543 7.98 -23.27 -6.83
C GLU A 543 8.34 -21.77 -6.77
N PRO A 544 7.36 -20.86 -6.61
CA PRO A 544 7.56 -19.41 -6.79
C PRO A 544 8.56 -18.81 -5.78
N GLU A 545 8.74 -19.45 -4.63
CA GLU A 545 9.68 -19.09 -3.57
C GLU A 545 11.13 -19.53 -3.85
N GLN A 546 11.39 -20.22 -4.97
CA GLN A 546 12.75 -20.56 -5.41
C GLN A 546 13.20 -19.65 -6.55
N PHE A 547 14.37 -19.04 -6.37
CA PHE A 547 15.02 -18.20 -7.36
C PHE A 547 15.63 -19.05 -8.50
N LYS A 548 15.01 -19.02 -9.68
CA LYS A 548 15.40 -19.85 -10.84
C LYS A 548 15.45 -19.02 -12.14
N PRO A 549 16.63 -18.51 -12.56
CA PRO A 549 16.78 -17.80 -13.84
C PRO A 549 16.33 -18.61 -15.06
N CYS A 550 16.39 -19.94 -15.00
CA CYS A 550 15.99 -20.84 -16.09
C CYS A 550 14.50 -20.77 -16.45
N ARG A 551 13.65 -20.11 -15.64
CA ARG A 551 12.24 -19.80 -15.99
C ARG A 551 12.12 -18.91 -17.21
N PHE A 552 13.11 -18.05 -17.43
CA PHE A 552 13.14 -17.06 -18.50
C PHE A 552 13.92 -17.54 -19.73
N ALA A 553 14.11 -18.85 -19.88
CA ALA A 553 14.50 -19.39 -21.17
C ALA A 553 13.45 -19.00 -22.24
N PRO A 554 13.85 -18.59 -23.45
CA PRO A 554 12.95 -17.99 -24.44
C PRO A 554 11.66 -18.80 -24.68
N GLU A 555 11.79 -20.11 -24.82
CA GLU A 555 10.70 -21.05 -25.05
C GLU A 555 9.73 -21.15 -23.87
N LYS A 556 10.25 -21.13 -22.63
CA LYS A 556 9.43 -21.17 -21.41
C LYS A 556 8.71 -19.85 -21.17
N PHE A 557 9.41 -18.75 -21.42
CA PHE A 557 8.84 -17.41 -21.24
C PHE A 557 7.74 -17.12 -22.27
N ALA A 558 7.95 -17.51 -23.53
CA ALA A 558 6.96 -17.36 -24.59
C ALA A 558 5.69 -18.21 -24.36
N ALA A 559 5.81 -19.32 -23.61
CA ALA A 559 4.68 -20.18 -23.26
C ALA A 559 3.83 -19.67 -22.09
N LEU A 560 4.28 -18.63 -21.37
CA LEU A 560 3.50 -18.07 -20.26
C LEU A 560 2.22 -17.39 -20.77
N PRO A 561 1.10 -17.50 -20.04
CA PRO A 561 -0.09 -16.69 -20.34
C PRO A 561 0.23 -15.20 -20.38
N GLN A 562 -0.47 -14.45 -21.22
CA GLN A 562 -0.31 -13.00 -21.30
C GLN A 562 -0.49 -12.34 -19.92
N ASN A 563 0.31 -11.32 -19.62
CA ASN A 563 0.31 -10.60 -18.34
C ASN A 563 0.61 -11.49 -17.11
N SER A 564 1.32 -12.60 -17.30
CA SER A 564 1.89 -13.40 -16.21
C SER A 564 3.12 -12.74 -15.57
N TYR A 565 3.96 -12.11 -16.39
CA TYR A 565 5.16 -11.40 -15.95
C TYR A 565 4.93 -9.90 -16.09
N VAL A 566 4.69 -9.23 -14.96
CA VAL A 566 4.26 -7.82 -14.89
C VAL A 566 5.07 -6.99 -13.88
N PRO A 567 6.41 -7.11 -13.84
CA PRO A 567 7.23 -6.51 -12.78
C PRO A 567 7.13 -4.98 -12.69
N HIS A 568 6.75 -4.33 -13.79
CA HIS A 568 6.54 -2.89 -13.88
C HIS A 568 5.18 -2.54 -14.47
N GLY A 569 4.17 -3.34 -14.12
CA GLY A 569 2.86 -3.33 -14.76
C GLY A 569 2.81 -4.24 -15.99
N GLY A 570 1.66 -4.27 -16.65
CA GLY A 570 1.40 -5.09 -17.84
C GLY A 570 0.78 -4.28 -18.97
N GLY A 571 0.41 -4.98 -20.04
CA GLY A 571 -0.16 -4.36 -21.24
C GLY A 571 0.86 -4.02 -22.32
N ALA A 572 0.40 -3.35 -23.38
CA ALA A 572 1.23 -2.93 -24.50
C ALA A 572 2.22 -1.82 -24.10
N PRO A 573 3.34 -1.63 -24.83
CA PRO A 573 4.33 -0.59 -24.50
C PRO A 573 3.77 0.85 -24.44
N ASP A 574 2.77 1.17 -25.28
CA ASP A 574 2.07 2.46 -25.35
C ASP A 574 0.92 2.62 -24.33
N SER A 575 0.69 1.58 -23.50
CA SER A 575 -0.23 1.60 -22.36
C SER A 575 0.49 2.03 -21.07
N HIS A 576 -0.11 1.74 -19.91
CA HIS A 576 0.46 2.08 -18.59
C HIS A 576 1.64 1.19 -18.16
N ARG A 577 2.14 0.30 -19.01
CA ARG A 577 3.39 -0.41 -18.79
C ARG A 577 4.55 0.59 -18.64
N CYS A 578 5.42 0.39 -17.67
CA CYS A 578 6.54 1.30 -17.42
C CYS A 578 7.42 1.50 -18.68
N PRO A 579 7.79 2.74 -19.05
CA PRO A 579 8.70 2.98 -20.18
C PRO A 579 10.13 2.48 -19.90
N GLY A 580 10.56 2.50 -18.63
CA GLY A 580 11.92 2.13 -18.23
C GLY A 580 12.17 0.62 -18.05
N GLU A 581 11.23 -0.25 -18.44
CA GLU A 581 11.35 -1.69 -18.19
C GLU A 581 12.56 -2.35 -18.88
N ASP A 582 12.88 -1.92 -20.11
CA ASP A 582 14.04 -2.42 -20.82
C ASP A 582 15.33 -1.73 -20.34
N LEU A 583 15.25 -0.44 -20.01
CA LEU A 583 16.38 0.31 -19.45
C LEU A 583 16.90 -0.32 -18.16
N ILE A 584 16.02 -0.79 -17.26
CA ILE A 584 16.50 -1.44 -16.03
C ILE A 584 17.22 -2.76 -16.31
N THR A 585 16.82 -3.48 -17.37
CA THR A 585 17.54 -4.68 -17.81
C THR A 585 18.93 -4.31 -18.34
N VAL A 586 19.03 -3.22 -19.11
CA VAL A 586 20.33 -2.68 -19.58
C VAL A 586 21.20 -2.26 -18.40
N LEU A 587 20.66 -1.50 -17.44
CA LEU A 587 21.38 -1.07 -16.24
C LEU A 587 21.90 -2.25 -15.42
N ILE A 588 21.07 -3.25 -15.14
CA ILE A 588 21.50 -4.47 -14.44
C ILE A 588 22.68 -5.11 -15.18
N LYS A 589 22.61 -5.23 -16.51
CA LYS A 589 23.65 -5.90 -17.31
C LYS A 589 24.95 -5.10 -17.37
N VAL A 590 24.89 -3.79 -17.58
CA VAL A 590 26.07 -2.91 -17.58
C VAL A 590 26.78 -2.97 -16.21
N ILE A 591 26.04 -2.78 -15.12
CA ILE A 591 26.62 -2.82 -13.78
C ILE A 591 27.13 -4.22 -13.44
N ALA A 592 26.41 -5.28 -13.81
CA ALA A 592 26.84 -6.66 -13.62
C ALA A 592 28.17 -6.95 -14.35
N VAL A 593 28.33 -6.50 -15.60
CA VAL A 593 29.58 -6.68 -16.34
C VAL A 593 30.75 -6.03 -15.59
N HIS A 594 30.60 -4.80 -15.11
CA HIS A 594 31.66 -4.11 -14.37
C HIS A 594 31.98 -4.76 -13.02
N LEU A 595 30.96 -5.24 -12.30
CA LEU A 595 31.13 -6.01 -11.06
C LEU A 595 31.87 -7.34 -11.33
N LEU A 596 31.37 -8.13 -12.27
CA LEU A 596 31.80 -9.52 -12.50
C LEU A 596 33.19 -9.62 -13.13
N ARG A 597 33.60 -8.63 -13.94
CA ARG A 597 34.94 -8.60 -14.57
C ARG A 597 36.07 -8.42 -13.55
N LYS A 598 35.87 -7.57 -12.53
CA LYS A 598 36.98 -7.05 -11.71
C LYS A 598 36.87 -7.35 -10.24
N TYR A 599 35.67 -7.61 -9.73
CA TYR A 599 35.43 -7.64 -8.29
C TYR A 599 34.89 -8.98 -7.82
N ASN A 600 35.19 -9.28 -6.57
CA ASN A 600 34.58 -10.35 -5.80
C ASN A 600 33.98 -9.75 -4.52
N TRP A 601 32.92 -10.36 -4.03
CA TRP A 601 32.27 -9.90 -2.82
C TRP A 601 31.59 -11.01 -2.04
N GLU A 602 31.48 -10.81 -0.73
CA GLU A 602 30.82 -11.72 0.19
C GLU A 602 29.97 -10.93 1.18
N LEU A 603 28.82 -11.49 1.56
CA LEU A 603 27.94 -10.91 2.56
C LEU A 603 28.32 -11.49 3.94
N PRO A 604 28.88 -10.70 4.87
CA PRO A 604 29.03 -11.15 6.25
C PRO A 604 27.67 -11.46 6.89
N PRO A 605 27.63 -12.24 8.00
CA PRO A 605 26.39 -12.55 8.72
C PRO A 605 25.59 -11.28 9.05
N GLN A 606 24.33 -11.25 8.62
CA GLN A 606 23.43 -10.10 8.75
C GLN A 606 21.97 -10.52 8.54
N ASN A 607 21.02 -9.68 8.94
CA ASN A 607 19.61 -9.90 8.62
C ASN A 607 19.28 -9.42 7.19
N LEU A 608 18.99 -10.39 6.32
CA LEU A 608 18.59 -10.15 4.92
C LEU A 608 17.08 -10.12 4.70
N GLU A 609 16.27 -10.20 5.76
CA GLU A 609 14.83 -9.94 5.66
C GLU A 609 14.59 -8.52 5.13
N LEU A 610 13.55 -8.35 4.33
CA LEU A 610 13.20 -7.06 3.76
C LEU A 610 12.39 -6.24 4.75
N ASN A 611 12.73 -4.95 4.88
CA ASN A 611 11.89 -4.02 5.61
C ASN A 611 10.63 -3.64 4.81
N CYS A 612 9.68 -3.01 5.50
CA CYS A 612 8.39 -2.64 4.93
C CYS A 612 8.34 -1.21 4.38
N ASN A 613 9.48 -0.71 3.90
CA ASN A 613 9.55 0.62 3.29
C ASN A 613 8.82 0.64 1.93
N LEU A 614 8.59 1.84 1.37
CA LEU A 614 8.05 2.01 0.00
C LEU A 614 8.85 1.19 -1.03
N PHE A 615 10.16 1.15 -0.84
CA PHE A 615 11.11 0.38 -1.62
C PHE A 615 11.83 -0.59 -0.66
N PRO A 616 11.39 -1.87 -0.60
CA PRO A 616 11.91 -2.84 0.38
C PRO A 616 13.40 -3.13 0.19
N ILE A 617 14.16 -3.09 1.28
CA ILE A 617 15.60 -3.40 1.30
C ILE A 617 15.92 -4.31 2.49
N PRO A 618 17.06 -5.03 2.49
CA PRO A 618 17.55 -5.78 3.63
C PRO A 618 17.66 -4.92 4.91
N GLN A 619 17.21 -5.45 6.06
CA GLN A 619 17.17 -4.73 7.35
C GLN A 619 18.53 -4.12 7.74
N ASP A 620 19.61 -4.88 7.56
CA ASP A 620 20.96 -4.47 8.00
C ASP A 620 21.72 -3.62 6.97
N GLY A 621 21.07 -3.14 5.90
CA GLY A 621 21.67 -2.26 4.91
C GLY A 621 22.60 -2.94 3.90
N LEU A 622 22.53 -4.27 3.80
CA LEU A 622 23.33 -5.11 2.90
C LEU A 622 24.84 -4.89 3.10
N LYS A 623 25.34 -5.29 4.26
CA LYS A 623 26.78 -5.28 4.59
C LYS A 623 27.54 -6.18 3.62
N VAL A 624 28.74 -5.78 3.22
CA VAL A 624 29.54 -6.48 2.21
C VAL A 624 31.03 -6.36 2.51
N ASN A 625 31.77 -7.43 2.22
CA ASN A 625 33.22 -7.39 2.01
C ASN A 625 33.47 -7.40 0.50
N PHE A 626 34.03 -6.33 -0.03
CA PHE A 626 34.18 -6.06 -1.46
C PHE A 626 35.65 -5.85 -1.79
N GLY A 627 36.12 -6.43 -2.89
CA GLY A 627 37.49 -6.25 -3.33
C GLY A 627 37.73 -6.76 -4.74
N LEU A 628 38.97 -6.62 -5.21
CA LEU A 628 39.37 -7.16 -6.51
C LEU A 628 39.27 -8.69 -6.54
N ASN A 629 38.88 -9.23 -7.68
CA ASN A 629 38.93 -10.65 -7.98
C ASN A 629 40.42 -11.05 -8.08
N LYS A 630 40.95 -11.71 -7.05
CA LYS A 630 42.35 -12.14 -6.98
C LYS A 630 42.57 -13.45 -7.71
#